data_AF-A0A099XRJ8-F1
#
_entry.id   AF-A0A099XRJ8-F1
#
_cell.length_a   1.000
_cell.length_b   1.000
_cell.length_c   1.000
_cell.angle_alpha   90.00
_cell.angle_beta   90.00
_cell.angle_gamma   90.00
#
_symmetry.space_group_name_H-M   'P 1'
#
loop_
_entity.id
_entity.type
_entity.pdbx_description
1 polymer ?
#
loop_
_entity_poly.entity_id
_entity_poly.type
_entity_poly.pdbx_seq_one_letter_code
_entity_poly.pdbx_strand_id
1 'polypeptide(L)'
;MNYKTLFIIGILFEILGQLLLAKGNDFVYALKPIDFAHWSLLLGVVFMIPQVVNFPSKIFSYIGIPIAVIGIVCIIGMCTLDFIWWSYPNQEMRNEFAAHISKVPSIWTPFITTGPSFLNVGLLLLALNYFKENKLGVSLIMLATLIVFFGKFIPHRLIYVYLITAIGFGFIFYKKIKINEK
;
A
#
# COMPACT_ATOMS: atom_id res chain seq x y z
N MET A 1 -2.49 15.36 -16.75
CA MET A 1 -2.42 14.97 -15.33
C MET A 1 -1.17 14.15 -15.11
N ASN A 2 -0.31 14.49 -14.15
CA ASN A 2 0.94 13.75 -13.94
C ASN A 2 0.65 12.50 -13.08
N TYR A 3 0.56 11.33 -13.72
CA TYR A 3 0.27 10.05 -13.04
C TYR A 3 1.27 9.75 -11.90
N LYS A 4 2.53 10.16 -12.06
CA LYS A 4 3.55 10.04 -11.00
C LYS A 4 3.17 10.84 -9.76
N THR A 5 2.49 11.98 -9.91
CA THR A 5 2.05 12.81 -8.78
C THR A 5 0.88 12.15 -8.06
N LEU A 6 -0.11 11.66 -8.81
CA LEU A 6 -1.21 10.88 -8.23
C LEU A 6 -0.71 9.66 -7.48
N PHE A 7 0.28 8.96 -8.03
CA PHE A 7 0.88 7.80 -7.38
C PHE A 7 1.50 8.15 -6.02
N ILE A 8 2.29 9.24 -5.95
CA ILE A 8 2.85 9.70 -4.67
C ILE A 8 1.74 10.13 -3.72
N ILE A 9 0.72 10.86 -4.19
CA ILE A 9 -0.45 11.21 -3.38
C ILE A 9 -1.12 9.95 -2.82
N GLY A 10 -1.27 8.90 -3.64
CA GLY A 10 -1.77 7.61 -3.21
C GLY A 10 -0.95 7.01 -2.07
N ILE A 11 0.39 7.04 -2.15
CA ILE A 11 1.23 6.53 -1.06
C ILE A 11 1.09 7.41 0.20
N LEU A 12 0.92 8.73 0.06
CA LEU A 12 0.68 9.60 1.20
C LEU A 12 -0.67 9.28 1.89
N PHE A 13 -1.69 8.90 1.13
CA PHE A 13 -2.95 8.39 1.67
C PHE A 13 -2.79 7.05 2.40
N GLU A 14 -1.94 6.13 1.91
CA GLU A 14 -1.57 4.92 2.67
C GLU A 14 -0.93 5.28 4.01
N ILE A 15 0.03 6.22 4.02
CA ILE A 15 0.67 6.69 5.26
C ILE A 15 -0.37 7.27 6.22
N LEU A 16 -1.29 8.10 5.72
CA LEU A 16 -2.35 8.70 6.52
C LEU A 16 -3.26 7.63 7.14
N GLY A 17 -3.71 6.64 6.36
CA GLY A 17 -4.51 5.54 6.86
C GLY A 17 -3.77 4.76 7.95
N GLN A 18 -2.50 4.43 7.74
CA GLN A 18 -1.69 3.72 8.73
C GLN A 18 -1.44 4.56 10.01
N LEU A 19 -1.31 5.88 9.90
CA LEU A 19 -1.22 6.78 11.06
C LEU A 19 -2.51 6.80 11.89
N LEU A 20 -3.67 6.76 11.22
CA LEU A 20 -4.97 6.69 11.90
C LEU A 20 -5.16 5.34 12.60
N LEU A 21 -4.83 4.23 11.91
CA LEU A 21 -4.88 2.88 12.48
C LEU A 21 -3.92 2.71 13.67
N ALA A 22 -2.76 3.38 13.65
CA ALA A 22 -1.79 3.33 14.73
C ALA A 22 -2.31 3.87 16.08
N LYS A 23 -3.38 4.69 16.07
CA LYS A 23 -4.03 5.17 17.30
C LYS A 23 -4.93 4.12 17.97
N GLY A 24 -5.12 2.97 17.35
CA GLY A 24 -5.87 1.84 17.90
C GLY A 24 -7.34 1.81 17.49
N ASN A 25 -7.97 0.66 17.67
CA ASN A 25 -9.33 0.38 17.19
C ASN A 25 -10.39 1.29 17.81
N ASP A 26 -10.28 1.63 19.10
CA ASP A 26 -11.24 2.53 19.77
C ASP A 26 -11.24 3.92 19.12
N PHE A 27 -10.05 4.43 18.74
CA PHE A 27 -9.94 5.68 18.00
C PHE A 27 -10.63 5.58 16.64
N VAL A 28 -10.37 4.51 15.89
CA VAL A 28 -10.93 4.29 14.55
C VAL A 28 -12.45 4.15 14.59
N TYR A 29 -12.99 3.38 15.53
CA TYR A 29 -14.45 3.22 15.71
C TYR A 29 -15.14 4.50 16.17
N ALA A 30 -14.43 5.42 16.81
CA ALA A 30 -14.93 6.73 17.19
C ALA A 30 -14.99 7.72 16.01
N LEU A 31 -14.31 7.45 14.89
CA LEU A 31 -14.35 8.29 13.68
C LEU A 31 -15.70 8.18 12.98
N LYS A 32 -16.74 8.80 13.53
CA LYS A 32 -18.08 8.87 12.91
C LYS A 32 -18.28 10.23 12.25
N PRO A 33 -18.99 10.31 11.11
CA PRO A 33 -19.76 9.24 10.47
C PRO A 33 -18.99 8.39 9.44
N ILE A 34 -17.68 8.58 9.29
CA ILE A 34 -16.87 7.97 8.21
C ILE A 34 -15.60 7.34 8.80
N ASP A 35 -15.33 6.09 8.42
CA ASP A 35 -14.06 5.42 8.66
C ASP A 35 -12.90 6.05 7.86
N PHE A 36 -12.39 7.19 8.32
CA PHE A 36 -11.32 7.91 7.61
C PHE A 36 -10.03 7.08 7.50
N ALA A 37 -9.82 6.09 8.38
CA ALA A 37 -8.64 5.24 8.34
C ALA A 37 -8.64 4.36 7.09
N HIS A 38 -9.68 3.55 6.91
CA HIS A 38 -9.77 2.63 5.77
C HIS A 38 -10.14 3.35 4.47
N TRP A 39 -10.86 4.48 4.52
CA TRP A 39 -11.08 5.32 3.34
C TRP A 39 -9.77 5.92 2.81
N SER A 40 -8.84 6.29 3.70
CA SER A 40 -7.52 6.76 3.29
C SER A 40 -6.75 5.66 2.57
N LEU A 41 -6.76 4.43 3.08
CA LEU A 41 -6.12 3.29 2.39
C LEU A 41 -6.77 3.00 1.03
N LEU A 42 -8.11 2.99 0.95
CA LEU A 42 -8.81 2.78 -0.31
C LEU A 42 -8.46 3.83 -1.36
N LEU A 43 -8.50 5.12 -0.99
CA LEU A 43 -8.10 6.21 -1.88
C LEU A 43 -6.62 6.12 -2.26
N GLY A 44 -5.77 5.66 -1.33
CA GLY A 44 -4.36 5.42 -1.53
C GLY A 44 -4.10 4.53 -2.74
N VAL A 45 -4.62 3.31 -2.72
CA VAL A 45 -4.47 2.37 -3.84
C VAL A 45 -5.18 2.83 -5.11
N VAL A 46 -6.34 3.49 -5.02
CA VAL A 46 -7.07 4.01 -6.20
C VAL A 46 -6.25 5.07 -6.93
N PHE A 47 -5.61 6.00 -6.21
CA PHE A 47 -4.75 7.01 -6.82
C PHE A 47 -3.45 6.44 -7.41
N MET A 48 -3.00 5.26 -6.97
CA MET A 48 -1.84 4.59 -7.55
C MET A 48 -2.14 3.95 -8.92
N ILE A 49 -3.37 3.52 -9.19
CA ILE A 49 -3.74 2.75 -10.40
C ILE A 49 -3.22 3.39 -11.70
N PRO A 50 -3.45 4.69 -11.98
CA PRO A 50 -3.06 5.26 -13.27
C PRO A 50 -1.57 5.14 -13.55
N GLN A 51 -0.71 5.30 -12.54
CA GLN A 51 0.73 5.15 -12.74
C GLN A 51 1.15 3.69 -12.80
N VAL A 52 0.55 2.81 -11.98
CA VAL A 52 0.87 1.37 -11.95
C VAL A 52 0.67 0.73 -13.32
N VAL A 53 -0.46 0.99 -13.98
CA VAL A 53 -0.77 0.40 -15.30
C VAL A 53 -0.03 1.07 -16.46
N ASN A 54 0.58 2.23 -16.23
CA ASN A 54 1.34 3.00 -17.23
C ASN A 54 2.86 3.02 -16.94
N PHE A 55 3.38 2.07 -16.14
CA PHE A 55 4.84 1.91 -16.03
C PHE A 55 5.45 1.55 -17.40
N PRO A 56 6.69 1.98 -17.70
CA PRO A 56 7.32 1.68 -18.99
C PRO A 56 7.37 0.18 -19.28
N SER A 57 7.13 -0.23 -20.52
CA SER A 57 7.13 -1.64 -20.95
C SER A 57 8.54 -2.23 -20.98
N LYS A 58 9.09 -2.50 -19.79
CA LYS A 58 10.39 -3.15 -19.55
C LYS A 58 10.18 -4.53 -18.92
N ILE A 59 11.23 -5.35 -18.86
CA ILE A 59 11.18 -6.76 -18.42
C ILE A 59 10.45 -6.95 -17.08
N PHE A 60 10.74 -6.12 -16.07
CA PHE A 60 10.11 -6.26 -14.76
C PHE A 60 8.67 -5.74 -14.74
N SER A 61 8.26 -4.89 -15.67
CA SER A 61 6.87 -4.40 -15.75
C SER A 61 5.89 -5.48 -16.17
N TYR A 62 6.30 -6.44 -17.02
CA TYR A 62 5.42 -7.53 -17.44
C TYR A 62 4.90 -8.39 -16.29
N ILE A 63 5.68 -8.49 -15.21
CA ILE A 63 5.32 -9.25 -14.00
C ILE A 63 4.90 -8.29 -12.87
N GLY A 64 5.59 -7.16 -12.73
CA GLY A 64 5.34 -6.18 -11.68
C GLY A 64 3.98 -5.51 -11.78
N ILE A 65 3.48 -5.21 -12.99
CA ILE A 65 2.15 -4.60 -13.16
C ILE A 65 1.06 -5.56 -12.69
N PRO A 66 0.96 -6.82 -13.18
CA PRO A 66 -0.04 -7.77 -12.68
C PRO A 66 0.02 -7.96 -11.16
N ILE A 67 1.21 -8.12 -10.58
CA ILE A 67 1.36 -8.33 -9.13
C ILE A 67 0.91 -7.09 -8.33
N ALA A 68 1.27 -5.88 -8.78
CA ALA A 68 0.82 -4.66 -8.13
C ALA A 68 -0.71 -4.50 -8.22
N VAL A 69 -1.32 -4.82 -9.37
CA VAL A 69 -2.78 -4.79 -9.55
C VAL A 69 -3.47 -5.82 -8.63
N ILE A 70 -2.93 -7.03 -8.50
CA ILE A 70 -3.44 -8.01 -7.52
C ILE A 70 -3.40 -7.42 -6.11
N GLY A 71 -2.28 -6.80 -5.71
CA GLY A 71 -2.17 -6.12 -4.43
C GLY A 71 -3.21 -5.01 -4.21
N ILE A 72 -3.44 -4.18 -5.24
CA ILE A 72 -4.47 -3.14 -5.23
C ILE A 72 -5.86 -3.75 -5.00
N VAL A 73 -6.21 -4.79 -5.77
CA VAL A 73 -7.51 -5.47 -5.63
C VAL A 73 -7.67 -6.08 -4.23
N CYS A 74 -6.61 -6.69 -3.69
CA CYS A 74 -6.62 -7.22 -2.33
C CYS A 74 -6.84 -6.14 -1.27
N ILE A 75 -6.24 -4.95 -1.42
CA ILE A 75 -6.43 -3.83 -0.49
C ILE A 75 -7.85 -3.24 -0.63
N ILE A 76 -8.38 -3.10 -1.85
CA ILE A 76 -9.78 -2.68 -2.06
C ILE A 76 -10.73 -3.64 -1.33
N GLY A 77 -10.52 -4.94 -1.47
CA GLY A 77 -11.29 -5.97 -0.76
C GLY A 77 -11.14 -5.88 0.76
N MET A 78 -9.92 -5.69 1.26
CA MET A 78 -9.65 -5.45 2.69
C MET A 78 -10.48 -4.28 3.21
N CYS A 79 -10.34 -3.10 2.60
CA CYS A 79 -11.04 -1.90 3.05
C CYS A 79 -12.57 -2.06 3.00
N THR A 80 -13.09 -2.79 2.01
CA THR A 80 -14.53 -3.09 1.92
C THR A 80 -15.00 -3.92 3.11
N LEU A 81 -14.23 -4.94 3.50
CA LEU A 81 -14.52 -5.75 4.70
C LEU A 81 -14.38 -4.90 5.98
N ASP A 82 -13.37 -4.04 6.04
CA ASP A 82 -13.14 -3.18 7.20
C ASP A 82 -14.24 -2.14 7.37
N PHE A 83 -14.83 -1.60 6.29
CA PHE A 83 -15.99 -0.72 6.40
C PHE A 83 -17.20 -1.41 7.03
N ILE A 84 -17.47 -2.66 6.61
CA ILE A 84 -18.54 -3.47 7.20
C ILE A 84 -18.22 -3.73 8.67
N TRP A 85 -16.99 -4.14 8.98
CA TRP A 85 -16.53 -4.38 10.34
C TRP A 85 -16.68 -3.13 11.23
N TRP A 86 -16.18 -1.98 10.77
CA TRP A 86 -16.26 -0.70 11.46
C TRP A 86 -17.71 -0.24 11.69
N SER A 87 -18.62 -0.55 10.76
CA SER A 87 -20.02 -0.09 10.82
C SER A 87 -20.86 -0.73 11.94
N TYR A 88 -20.43 -1.86 12.49
CA TYR A 88 -21.15 -2.52 13.57
C TYR A 88 -21.19 -1.65 14.84
N PRO A 89 -22.33 -1.59 15.56
CA PRO A 89 -22.52 -0.61 16.62
C PRO A 89 -21.79 -0.98 17.92
N ASN A 90 -21.43 -2.25 18.14
CA ASN A 90 -20.78 -2.71 19.35
C ASN A 90 -19.67 -3.74 19.08
N GLN A 91 -18.86 -4.03 20.09
CA GLN A 91 -17.69 -4.89 19.95
C GLN A 91 -18.04 -6.37 19.78
N GLU A 92 -19.17 -6.82 20.32
CA GLU A 92 -19.61 -8.21 20.23
C GLU A 92 -19.88 -8.61 18.77
N MET A 93 -20.67 -7.83 18.04
CA MET A 93 -20.95 -8.07 16.62
C MET A 93 -19.68 -7.98 15.77
N ARG A 94 -18.77 -7.04 16.10
CA ARG A 94 -17.46 -6.93 15.45
C ARG A 94 -16.63 -8.20 15.62
N ASN A 95 -16.62 -8.76 16.83
CA ASN A 95 -15.90 -10.00 17.13
C ASN A 95 -16.54 -11.21 16.44
N GLU A 96 -17.87 -11.27 16.38
CA GLU A 96 -18.59 -12.34 15.67
C GLU A 96 -18.30 -12.33 14.17
N PHE A 97 -18.36 -11.14 13.55
CA PHE A 97 -18.00 -10.97 12.15
C PHE A 97 -16.57 -11.46 11.87
N ALA A 98 -15.60 -11.01 12.67
CA ALA A 98 -14.20 -11.42 12.58
C ALA A 98 -14.01 -12.94 12.71
N ALA A 99 -14.67 -13.54 13.71
CA ALA A 99 -14.61 -14.96 13.99
C ALA A 99 -15.25 -15.80 12.88
N HIS A 100 -16.25 -15.25 12.18
CA HIS A 100 -16.86 -15.88 11.02
C HIS A 100 -15.93 -15.81 9.80
N ILE A 101 -15.51 -14.61 9.40
CA ILE A 101 -14.74 -14.44 8.15
C ILE A 101 -13.35 -15.08 8.23
N SER A 102 -12.74 -15.15 9.43
CA SER A 102 -11.45 -15.81 9.64
C SER A 102 -11.50 -17.32 9.39
N LYS A 103 -12.68 -17.94 9.46
CA LYS A 103 -12.91 -19.36 9.12
C LYS A 103 -13.14 -19.60 7.64
N VAL A 104 -13.15 -18.55 6.80
CA VAL A 104 -13.36 -18.63 5.36
C VAL A 104 -12.08 -18.24 4.63
N PRO A 105 -11.18 -19.20 4.31
CA PRO A 105 -9.86 -18.89 3.74
C PRO A 105 -9.90 -18.14 2.41
N SER A 106 -10.93 -18.39 1.59
CA SER A 106 -11.15 -17.68 0.32
C SER A 106 -11.45 -16.20 0.48
N ILE A 107 -11.73 -15.73 1.69
CA ILE A 107 -11.90 -14.31 2.05
C ILE A 107 -10.70 -13.84 2.88
N TRP A 108 -10.40 -14.57 3.96
CA TRP A 108 -9.38 -14.16 4.93
C TRP A 108 -7.97 -14.09 4.34
N THR A 109 -7.56 -15.10 3.58
CA THR A 109 -6.22 -15.15 3.00
C THR A 109 -5.95 -14.06 1.97
N PRO A 110 -6.81 -13.86 0.94
CA PRO A 110 -6.55 -12.84 -0.07
C PRO A 110 -6.73 -11.41 0.45
N PHE A 111 -7.66 -11.15 1.38
CA PHE A 111 -7.99 -9.76 1.74
C PHE A 111 -7.40 -9.33 3.09
N ILE A 112 -7.21 -10.23 4.04
CA ILE A 112 -6.77 -9.85 5.39
C ILE A 112 -5.30 -10.14 5.64
N THR A 113 -4.79 -11.32 5.26
CA THR A 113 -3.43 -11.73 5.67
C THR A 113 -2.37 -11.54 4.59
N THR A 114 -2.53 -12.18 3.43
CA THR A 114 -1.42 -12.33 2.46
C THR A 114 -1.54 -11.36 1.30
N GLY A 115 -2.72 -11.25 0.70
CA GLY A 115 -2.88 -10.54 -0.57
C GLY A 115 -2.46 -9.05 -0.57
N PRO A 116 -2.72 -8.27 0.49
CA PRO A 116 -2.30 -6.86 0.54
C PRO A 116 -0.80 -6.65 0.33
N SER A 117 0.03 -7.61 0.78
CA SER A 117 1.49 -7.53 0.64
C SER A 117 1.97 -7.66 -0.81
N PHE A 118 1.14 -8.16 -1.74
CA PHE A 118 1.49 -8.20 -3.16
C PHE A 118 1.73 -6.81 -3.74
N LEU A 119 1.09 -5.77 -3.20
CA LEU A 119 1.34 -4.40 -3.66
C LEU A 119 2.83 -4.06 -3.55
N ASN A 120 3.44 -4.27 -2.38
CA ASN A 120 4.84 -3.96 -2.13
C ASN A 120 5.80 -4.76 -3.03
N VAL A 121 5.49 -6.05 -3.28
CA VAL A 121 6.26 -6.88 -4.21
C VAL A 121 6.15 -6.35 -5.63
N GLY A 122 4.93 -6.03 -6.09
CA GLY A 122 4.70 -5.45 -7.41
C GLY A 122 5.45 -4.13 -7.58
N LEU A 123 5.36 -3.24 -6.58
CA LEU A 123 6.08 -1.97 -6.57
C LEU A 123 7.61 -2.15 -6.60
N LEU A 124 8.16 -3.13 -5.89
CA LEU A 124 9.59 -3.45 -5.98
C LEU A 124 9.99 -3.85 -7.40
N LEU A 125 9.25 -4.77 -8.02
CA LEU A 125 9.51 -5.19 -9.40
C LEU A 125 9.45 -4.00 -10.36
N LEU A 126 8.43 -3.15 -10.22
CA LEU A 126 8.30 -1.94 -11.03
C LEU A 126 9.47 -0.97 -10.81
N ALA A 127 9.97 -0.84 -9.59
CA ALA A 127 11.14 -0.01 -9.26
C ALA A 127 12.44 -0.57 -9.85
N LEU A 128 12.62 -1.89 -9.93
CA LEU A 128 13.82 -2.52 -10.50
C LEU A 128 14.10 -2.10 -11.95
N ASN A 129 13.07 -1.70 -12.70
CA ASN A 129 13.23 -1.10 -14.03
C ASN A 129 14.08 0.17 -14.08
N TYR A 130 14.30 0.81 -12.92
CA TYR A 130 15.05 2.05 -12.74
C TYR A 130 16.37 1.83 -11.99
N PHE A 131 16.82 0.58 -11.81
CA PHE A 131 18.00 0.29 -11.00
C PHE A 131 19.29 0.93 -11.55
N LYS A 132 19.41 1.06 -12.87
CA LYS A 132 20.59 1.69 -13.50
C LYS A 132 20.56 3.21 -13.35
N GLU A 133 19.37 3.80 -13.41
CA GLU A 133 19.12 5.24 -13.42
C GLU A 133 19.09 5.82 -12.00
N ASN A 134 18.55 5.08 -11.02
CA ASN A 134 18.37 5.55 -9.66
C ASN A 134 18.51 4.43 -8.61
N LYS A 135 19.76 3.99 -8.39
CA LYS A 135 20.10 2.99 -7.37
C LYS A 135 19.56 3.32 -5.98
N LEU A 136 19.66 4.58 -5.54
CA LEU A 136 19.20 4.99 -4.21
C LEU A 136 17.68 4.78 -4.06
N GLY A 137 16.90 5.27 -5.02
CA GLY A 137 15.45 5.10 -5.00
C GLY A 137 15.04 3.63 -4.98
N VAL A 138 15.65 2.80 -5.81
CA VAL A 138 15.36 1.36 -5.87
C VAL A 138 15.77 0.63 -4.58
N SER A 139 16.92 0.97 -3.99
CA SER A 139 17.35 0.41 -2.70
C SER A 139 16.39 0.76 -1.56
N LEU A 140 15.80 1.96 -1.57
CA LEU A 140 14.76 2.34 -0.60
C LEU A 140 13.50 1.48 -0.77
N ILE A 141 13.02 1.25 -2.00
CA ILE A 141 11.87 0.37 -2.24
C ILE A 141 12.16 -1.07 -1.80
N MET A 142 13.38 -1.56 -2.05
CA MET A 142 13.83 -2.87 -1.60
C MET A 142 13.82 -2.96 -0.06
N LEU A 143 14.36 -1.95 0.63
CA LEU A 143 14.32 -1.88 2.10
C LEU A 143 12.88 -1.87 2.63
N ALA A 144 12.00 -1.05 2.07
CA ALA A 144 10.59 -1.01 2.46
C ALA A 144 9.92 -2.38 2.30
N THR A 145 10.20 -3.07 1.18
CA THR A 145 9.67 -4.41 0.93
C THR A 145 10.20 -5.44 1.94
N LEU A 146 11.49 -5.39 2.28
CA LEU A 146 12.06 -6.26 3.32
C LEU A 146 11.42 -6.02 4.69
N ILE A 147 11.12 -4.77 5.05
CA ILE A 147 10.42 -4.45 6.32
C ILE A 147 9.01 -5.06 6.35
N VAL A 148 8.30 -5.13 5.22
CA VAL A 148 6.97 -5.80 5.17
C VAL A 148 7.08 -7.26 5.59
N PHE A 149 8.06 -7.99 5.06
CA PHE A 149 8.19 -9.44 5.28
C PHE A 149 8.90 -9.79 6.59
N PHE A 150 9.96 -9.07 6.95
CA PHE A 150 10.83 -9.41 8.08
C PHE A 150 10.67 -8.48 9.28
N GLY A 151 10.06 -7.30 9.10
CA GLY A 151 9.95 -6.26 10.12
C GLY A 151 8.76 -6.40 11.06
N LYS A 152 8.19 -7.60 11.25
CA LYS A 152 6.98 -7.80 12.09
C LYS A 152 7.15 -7.33 13.54
N PHE A 153 8.38 -7.32 14.05
CA PHE A 153 8.74 -6.84 15.39
C PHE A 153 8.72 -5.32 15.55
N ILE A 154 8.65 -4.57 14.44
CA ILE A 154 8.65 -3.09 14.46
C ILE A 154 7.20 -2.61 14.66
N PRO A 155 6.90 -1.86 15.74
CA PRO A 155 5.58 -1.27 15.94
C PRO A 155 5.21 -0.35 14.78
N HIS A 156 3.96 -0.41 14.32
CA HIS A 156 3.45 0.43 13.24
C HIS A 156 4.31 0.41 11.96
N ARG A 157 4.97 -0.73 11.67
CA ARG A 157 5.94 -0.87 10.57
C ARG A 157 5.47 -0.31 9.22
N LEU A 158 4.16 -0.42 8.93
CA LEU A 158 3.59 0.00 7.66
C LEU A 158 3.69 1.51 7.43
N ILE A 159 3.66 2.34 8.48
CA ILE A 159 3.92 3.78 8.37
C ILE A 159 5.31 4.01 7.76
N TYR A 160 6.33 3.35 8.31
CA TYR A 160 7.70 3.46 7.81
C TYR A 160 7.85 2.88 6.41
N VAL A 161 7.22 1.74 6.13
CA VAL A 161 7.21 1.12 4.79
C VAL A 161 6.71 2.10 3.74
N TYR A 162 5.52 2.69 3.94
CA TYR A 162 4.95 3.60 2.96
C TYR A 162 5.70 4.93 2.90
N LEU A 163 6.24 5.43 4.01
CA LEU A 163 7.11 6.61 4.02
C LEU A 163 8.38 6.39 3.18
N ILE A 164 9.08 5.28 3.41
CA ILE A 164 10.28 4.90 2.64
C ILE A 164 9.90 4.69 1.16
N THR A 165 8.74 4.08 0.89
CA THR A 165 8.23 3.85 -0.47
C THR A 165 7.95 5.18 -1.19
N ALA A 166 7.32 6.16 -0.52
CA ALA A 166 7.07 7.50 -1.06
C ALA A 166 8.37 8.22 -1.40
N ILE A 167 9.36 8.18 -0.49
CA ILE A 167 10.67 8.78 -0.71
C ILE A 167 11.39 8.10 -1.88
N GLY A 168 11.38 6.76 -1.92
CA GLY A 168 12.01 5.96 -2.97
C GLY A 168 11.46 6.28 -4.36
N PHE A 169 10.14 6.27 -4.51
CA PHE A 169 9.50 6.66 -5.78
C PHE A 169 9.62 8.15 -6.07
N GLY A 170 9.67 9.01 -5.04
CA GLY A 170 9.98 10.42 -5.18
C GLY A 170 11.33 10.64 -5.86
N PHE A 171 12.36 9.92 -5.42
CA PHE A 171 13.66 9.89 -6.10
C PHE A 171 13.55 9.34 -7.52
N ILE A 172 12.90 8.18 -7.72
CA ILE A 172 12.79 7.54 -9.06
C ILE A 172 12.11 8.46 -10.07
N PHE A 173 11.05 9.17 -9.67
CA PHE A 173 10.21 9.95 -10.57
C PHE A 173 10.68 11.38 -10.80
N TYR A 174 11.29 12.02 -9.79
CA TYR A 174 11.55 13.46 -9.81
C TYR A 174 13.03 13.85 -9.68
N LYS A 175 13.93 12.91 -9.40
CA LYS A 175 15.36 13.23 -9.42
C LYS A 175 15.77 13.53 -10.87
N LYS A 176 16.09 14.80 -11.14
CA LYS A 176 16.73 15.18 -12.40
C LYS A 176 18.10 14.49 -12.48
N ILE A 177 18.33 13.75 -13.57
CA ILE A 177 19.67 13.30 -13.92
C ILE A 177 20.45 14.58 -14.24
N LYS A 178 21.47 14.90 -13.45
CA LYS A 178 22.46 15.90 -13.87
C LYS A 178 23.12 15.32 -15.11
N ILE A 179 22.76 15.84 -16.28
CA ILE A 179 23.58 15.68 -17.48
C ILE A 179 24.86 16.43 -17.14
N ASN A 180 25.92 15.68 -16.81
CA ASN A 180 27.26 16.26 -16.86
C ASN A 180 27.52 16.55 -18.34
N GLU A 181 27.32 17.79 -18.74
CA GLU A 181 27.95 18.32 -19.95
C GLU A 181 29.46 18.13 -19.76
N LYS A 182 30.03 17.23 -20.55
CA LYS A 182 31.46 17.14 -20.79
C LYS A 182 31.78 17.99 -22.00
#